data_AF-A0A822EGP6-F1
#
_entry.id   AF-A0A822EGP6-F1
#
_cell.length_a   1.000
_cell.length_b   1.000
_cell.length_c   1.000
_cell.angle_alpha   90.00
_cell.angle_beta   90.00
_cell.angle_gamma   90.00
#
_symmetry.space_group_name_H-M   'P 1'
#
loop_
_entity.id
_entity.type
_entity.pdbx_description
1 polymer ?
#
loop_
_entity_poly.entity_id
_entity_poly.type
_entity_poly.pdbx_seq_one_letter_code
_entity_poly.pdbx_strand_id
1 'polypeptide(L)' 'MPLVNKMIEEMVYACPPSLSPANIYRVADLCCGSGMASLYYLKAYPIVSSLTLIDQSEERLNMAKKRIDV' A
#
# COMPACT_ATOMS: atom_id res chain seq x y z
N MET A 1 7.02 12.08 -12.73
CA MET A 1 5.57 12.27 -12.97
C MET A 1 5.02 13.25 -11.94
N PRO A 2 4.50 14.42 -12.34
CA PRO A 2 4.12 15.49 -11.40
C PRO A 2 2.88 15.17 -10.55
N LEU A 3 2.02 14.25 -10.99
CA LEU A 3 0.75 13.94 -10.32
C LEU A 3 0.85 12.84 -9.25
N VAL A 4 2.01 12.20 -9.09
CA VAL A 4 2.16 10.98 -8.27
C VAL A 4 1.71 11.21 -6.82
N ASN A 5 2.16 12.30 -6.19
CA ASN A 5 1.84 12.56 -4.80
C ASN A 5 0.34 12.79 -4.60
N LYS A 6 -0.28 13.59 -5.48
CA LYS A 6 -1.73 13.86 -5.41
C LYS A 6 -2.56 12.59 -5.60
N MET A 7 -2.17 11.73 -6.54
CA MET A 7 -2.86 10.45 -6.77
C MET A 7 -2.74 9.51 -5.57
N ILE A 8 -1.58 9.47 -4.91
CA ILE A 8 -1.38 8.66 -3.70
C ILE A 8 -2.24 9.20 -2.55
N GLU A 9 -2.28 10.52 -2.36
CA GLU A 9 -3.14 11.15 -1.34
C GLU A 9 -4.61 10.83 -1.57
N GLU A 10 -5.12 11.06 -2.79
CA GLU A 10 -6.51 10.75 -3.15
C GLU A 10 -6.84 9.26 -2.98
N MET A 11 -5.91 8.36 -3.33
CA MET A 11 -6.06 6.91 -3.10
C MET A 11 -6.17 6.57 -1.62
N VAL A 12 -5.33 7.16 -0.76
CA VAL A 12 -5.38 6.94 0.69
C VAL A 12 -6.73 7.40 1.24
N TYR A 13 -7.21 8.58 0.84
CA TYR A 13 -8.52 9.10 1.27
C TYR A 13 -9.70 8.26 0.78
N ALA A 14 -9.61 7.71 -0.43
CA ALA A 14 -10.66 6.88 -1.02
C ALA A 14 -10.81 5.50 -0.34
N CYS A 15 -9.78 5.05 0.36
CA CYS A 15 -9.78 3.81 1.13
C CYS A 15 -9.91 4.12 2.62
N PRO A 16 -11.12 4.46 3.13
CA PRO A 16 -11.29 4.67 4.55
C PRO A 16 -10.99 3.34 5.27
N PRO A 17 -10.20 3.37 6.36
CA PRO A 17 -10.20 2.25 7.27
C PRO A 17 -11.64 2.19 7.78
N SER A 18 -12.31 1.05 7.66
CA SER A 18 -13.40 0.85 8.61
C SER A 18 -12.72 0.92 9.97
N LEU A 19 -13.13 1.83 10.85
CA LEU A 19 -12.38 2.12 12.09
C LEU A 19 -12.81 1.19 13.22
N SER A 20 -13.34 0.01 12.90
CA SER A 20 -13.80 -0.93 13.93
C SER A 20 -12.58 -1.60 14.56
N PRO A 21 -12.35 -1.45 15.88
CA PRO A 21 -11.28 -2.14 16.59
C PRO A 21 -11.42 -3.67 16.56
N ALA A 22 -12.58 -4.18 16.13
CA ALA A 22 -12.89 -5.61 16.08
C ALA A 22 -12.49 -6.30 14.76
N ASN A 23 -12.10 -5.55 13.72
CA ASN A 23 -11.79 -6.15 12.43
C ASN A 23 -10.28 -6.21 12.18
N ILE A 24 -9.85 -7.35 11.62
CA ILE A 24 -8.50 -7.57 11.12
C ILE A 24 -8.42 -6.96 9.71
N TYR A 25 -7.60 -5.93 9.52
CA TYR A 25 -7.48 -5.22 8.23
C TYR A 25 -6.42 -5.87 7.35
N ARG A 26 -6.84 -6.42 6.20
CA ARG A 26 -5.97 -7.00 5.19
C ARG A 26 -6.12 -6.23 3.90
N VAL A 27 -5.00 -5.92 3.25
CA VAL A 27 -4.96 -5.11 2.03
C VAL A 27 -4.23 -5.88 0.94
N ALA A 28 -4.69 -5.75 -0.29
CA ALA A 28 -4.00 -6.28 -1.46
C ALA A 28 -3.75 -5.15 -2.47
N ASP A 29 -2.48 -4.95 -2.84
CA ASP A 29 -2.06 -4.04 -3.91
C ASP A 29 -1.80 -4.87 -5.17
N LEU A 30 -2.74 -4.81 -6.11
CA LEU A 30 -2.80 -5.70 -7.28
C LEU A 30 -1.81 -5.35 -8.39
N CYS A 31 -1.21 -4.15 -8.33
CA CYS A 31 -0.26 -3.63 -9.31
C CYS A 31 0.80 -2.82 -8.57
N CYS A 32 1.45 -3.46 -7.59
CA CYS A 32 2.20 -2.71 -6.58
C CYS A 32 3.43 -1.99 -7.15
N GLY A 33 3.93 -2.41 -8.31
CA GLY A 33 5.17 -1.91 -8.88
C GLY A 33 6.28 -1.99 -7.84
N SER A 34 6.92 -0.85 -7.56
CA SER A 34 7.97 -0.76 -6.55
C SER A 34 7.47 -0.58 -5.10
N GLY A 35 6.17 -0.71 -4.86
CA GLY A 35 5.56 -0.60 -3.52
C GLY A 35 5.42 0.83 -2.98
N MET A 36 5.47 1.86 -3.83
CA MET A 36 5.37 3.25 -3.36
C MET A 36 4.00 3.55 -2.74
N ALA A 37 2.92 3.27 -3.48
CA ALA A 37 1.55 3.50 -3.01
C ALA A 37 1.26 2.70 -1.72
N SER A 38 1.64 1.42 -1.72
CA SER A 38 1.61 0.54 -0.55
C SER A 38 2.30 1.12 0.69
N LEU A 39 3.52 1.67 0.55
CA LEU A 39 4.23 2.29 1.68
C LEU A 39 3.46 3.50 2.25
N TYR A 40 2.93 4.37 1.39
CA TYR A 40 2.13 5.52 1.84
C TYR A 40 0.83 5.07 2.52
N TYR A 41 0.19 4.02 2.00
CA TYR A 41 -1.01 3.44 2.59
C TYR A 41 -0.73 2.91 4.01
N LEU A 42 0.35 2.14 4.21
CA LEU A 42 0.72 1.64 5.53
C LEU A 42 1.04 2.75 6.53
N LYS A 43 1.69 3.83 6.07
CA LYS A 43 1.96 5.00 6.91
C LYS A 43 0.68 5.72 7.33
N ALA A 44 -0.30 5.81 6.44
CA ALA A 44 -1.60 6.40 6.76
C ALA A 44 -2.45 5.51 7.66
N TYR A 45 -2.31 4.18 7.53
CA TYR A 45 -3.11 3.19 8.25
C TYR A 45 -2.25 2.13 8.95
N PRO A 46 -1.65 2.47 10.11
CA PRO A 46 -0.81 1.53 10.89
C PRO A 46 -1.55 0.30 11.44
N ILE A 47 -2.88 0.26 11.31
CA ILE A 47 -3.74 -0.83 11.78
C ILE A 47 -3.83 -2.02 10.79
N VAL A 48 -3.18 -1.91 9.63
CA VAL A 48 -3.14 -2.99 8.62
C VAL A 48 -2.37 -4.18 9.19
N SER A 49 -3.07 -5.29 9.36
CA SER A 49 -2.50 -6.54 9.89
C SER A 49 -1.72 -7.34 8.84
N SER A 50 -2.03 -7.16 7.57
CA SER A 50 -1.39 -7.88 6.46
C SER A 50 -1.54 -7.09 5.17
N LEU A 51 -0.46 -7.02 4.41
CA LEU A 51 -0.40 -6.45 3.07
C LEU A 51 0.07 -7.53 2.09
N THR A 52 -0.70 -7.77 1.04
CA THR A 52 -0.33 -8.63 -0.09
C THR A 52 0.07 -7.75 -1.28
N LEU A 53 1.25 -8.00 -1.83
CA LEU A 53 1.80 -7.27 -2.97
C LEU A 53 1.77 -8.17 -4.20
N ILE A 54 1.14 -7.70 -5.27
CA ILE A 54 1.03 -8.43 -6.53
C ILE A 54 1.54 -7.53 -7.64
N ASP A 55 2.47 -8.07 -8.42
CA ASP A 55 2.95 -7.48 -9.67
C ASP A 55 3.47 -8.61 -10.55
N GLN A 56 3.38 -8.45 -11.86
CA GLN A 56 3.92 -9.42 -12.82
C GLN A 56 5.45 -9.41 -12.89
N SER A 57 6.09 -8.30 -12.48
CA SER A 57 7.53 -8.14 -12.53
C SER A 57 8.18 -8.54 -11.21
N GLU A 58 8.98 -9.61 -11.25
CA GLU A 58 9.76 -10.06 -10.09
C GLU A 58 10.74 -8.98 -9.59
N GLU A 59 11.37 -8.25 -10.51
CA GLU A 59 12.24 -7.11 -10.18
C GLU A 59 11.49 -6.05 -9.35
N ARG A 60 10.28 -5.69 -9.78
CA ARG A 60 9.42 -4.72 -9.08
C ARG A 60 9.02 -5.24 -7.70
N LEU A 61 8.63 -6.52 -7.59
CA LEU A 61 8.33 -7.15 -6.31
C LEU A 61 9.53 -7.12 -5.35
N ASN A 62 10.75 -7.36 -5.86
CA ASN A 62 11.96 -7.28 -5.05
C ASN A 62 12.25 -5.85 -4.55
N MET A 63 11.96 -4.83 -5.37
CA MET A 63 12.01 -3.43 -4.92
C MET A 63 10.93 -3.12 -3.88
N ALA A 64 9.72 -3.63 -4.06
CA ALA A 64 8.60 -3.40 -3.16
C ALA A 64 8.86 -4.00 -1.76
N LYS A 65 9.33 -5.25 -1.71
CA LYS A 65 9.75 -5.91 -0.45
C LYS A 65 10.78 -5.08 0.30
N LYS A 66 11.87 -4.72 -0.38
CA LYS A 66 12.94 -3.88 0.19
C LYS A 66 12.46 -2.51 0.66
N ARG A 67 11.37 -1.97 0.12
CA ARG A 67 10.83 -0.67 0.50
C ARG A 67 9.91 -0.75 1.71
N ILE A 68 9.20 -1.86 1.87
CA ILE A 68 8.19 -2.06 2.92
C ILE A 68 8.82 -2.68 4.17
N ASP A 69 9.86 -3.49 4.04
CA ASP A 69 10.60 -4.10 5.15
C ASP A 69 11.56 -3.12 5.87
N VAL A 70 11.45 -1.80 5.66
CA VAL A 70 12.31 -0.75 6.26
C VAL A 70 11.60 -0.01 7.38
#